data_AF-A0A1F3TUL5-F1
#
_entry.id   AF-A0A1F3TUL5-F1
#
_cell.length_a   1.000
_cell.length_b   1.000
_cell.length_c   1.000
_cell.angle_alpha   90.00
_cell.angle_beta   90.00
_cell.angle_gamma   90.00
#
_symmetry.space_group_name_H-M   'P 1'
#
loop_
_entity.id
_entity.type
_entity.pdbx_description
1 polymer ?
#
loop_
_entity_poly.entity_id
_entity_poly.type
_entity_poly.pdbx_seq_one_letter_code
_entity_poly.pdbx_strand_id
1 'polypeptide(L)'
;MTFFPLKSARNLHQKLISTDESPMKSERGFSEILESFTETFESYPGSSTYSEWETALDPLGLAQMIGQIPVYKSGYKKYVTSFKRTPHSFTPEQSEAFESLSKWSSTLTNSFNKIELKSAYRQALLKTHPDHGGSSESFLLTKKSYEILRSLVKS
;
A
#
# COMPACT_ATOMS: atom_id res chain seq x y z
N MET A 1 -16.17 38.73 -53.61
CA MET A 1 -14.78 39.08 -53.21
C MET A 1 -14.43 38.12 -52.08
N THR A 2 -13.50 37.17 -52.15
CA THR A 2 -12.22 37.03 -52.86
C THR A 2 -11.99 35.56 -53.28
N PHE A 3 -11.03 35.36 -54.18
CA PHE A 3 -10.72 34.13 -54.93
C PHE A 3 -9.30 33.61 -54.58
N PHE A 4 -9.10 32.29 -54.67
CA PHE A 4 -7.85 31.52 -54.94
C PHE A 4 -6.74 31.41 -53.86
N PRO A 5 -5.77 30.44 -53.95
CA PRO A 5 -5.73 29.14 -54.67
C PRO A 5 -5.04 27.93 -53.96
N LEU A 6 -5.29 26.75 -54.54
CA LEU A 6 -4.49 25.50 -54.77
C LEU A 6 -3.05 25.34 -54.22
N LYS A 7 -2.77 24.14 -53.65
CA LYS A 7 -1.59 23.26 -53.89
C LYS A 7 -2.07 21.80 -53.68
N SER A 8 -2.16 20.90 -54.67
CA SER A 8 -1.16 20.29 -55.57
C SER A 8 -0.30 19.18 -54.93
N ALA A 9 -0.26 18.06 -55.66
CA ALA A 9 0.63 16.89 -55.59
C ALA A 9 0.37 15.85 -54.49
N ARG A 10 0.46 14.53 -54.71
CA ARG A 10 0.48 13.61 -55.86
C ARG A 10 0.75 12.23 -55.23
N ASN A 11 0.12 11.18 -55.76
CA ASN A 11 0.58 9.79 -55.89
C ASN A 11 1.55 9.18 -54.86
N LEU A 12 1.25 7.96 -54.41
CA LEU A 12 2.07 6.75 -54.62
C LEU A 12 1.25 5.54 -54.15
N HIS A 13 0.59 4.86 -55.10
CA HIS A 13 0.96 3.53 -55.58
C HIS A 13 1.13 2.44 -54.51
N GLN A 14 0.12 1.56 -54.54
CA GLN A 14 0.09 0.15 -54.16
C GLN A 14 1.46 -0.54 -54.08
N LYS A 15 1.66 -1.28 -52.98
CA LYS A 15 2.50 -2.47 -52.97
C LYS A 15 1.71 -3.62 -52.35
N LEU A 16 1.50 -4.64 -53.19
CA LEU A 16 1.00 -5.97 -52.89
C LEU A 16 1.82 -6.62 -51.77
N ILE A 17 1.19 -7.47 -50.95
CA ILE A 17 1.56 -8.87 -50.73
C ILE A 17 0.44 -9.53 -49.92
N SER A 18 -0.16 -10.54 -50.54
CA SER A 18 -1.07 -11.51 -49.95
C SER A 18 -0.25 -12.69 -49.41
N THR A 19 -0.73 -13.28 -48.31
CA THR A 19 -0.65 -14.71 -47.91
C THR A 19 0.73 -15.35 -47.77
N ASP A 20 1.16 -15.64 -46.52
CA ASP A 20 1.26 -17.01 -45.99
C ASP A 20 1.71 -16.98 -44.52
N GLU A 21 0.81 -17.26 -43.57
CA GLU A 21 1.16 -17.51 -42.16
C GLU A 21 0.39 -18.78 -41.73
N SER A 22 1.04 -19.93 -41.93
CA SER A 22 0.65 -21.17 -41.25
C SER A 22 0.97 -21.06 -39.74
N PRO A 23 0.22 -21.73 -38.86
CA PRO A 23 0.23 -21.45 -37.43
C PRO A 23 1.50 -22.02 -36.78
N MET A 24 2.40 -21.14 -36.36
CA MET A 24 3.49 -21.51 -35.46
C MET A 24 2.90 -21.82 -34.08
N LYS A 25 2.84 -23.11 -33.76
CA LYS A 25 2.69 -23.63 -32.40
C LYS A 25 3.80 -23.01 -31.55
N SER A 26 3.46 -22.05 -30.70
CA SER A 26 4.30 -21.71 -29.55
C SER A 26 3.81 -22.51 -28.36
N GLU A 27 4.31 -23.74 -28.25
CA GLU A 27 4.39 -24.42 -26.95
C GLU A 27 5.42 -23.64 -26.12
N ARG A 28 5.01 -22.52 -25.52
CA ARG A 28 5.79 -21.96 -24.42
C ARG A 28 5.73 -22.97 -23.29
N GLY A 29 6.88 -23.55 -22.97
CA GLY A 29 7.00 -24.48 -21.85
C GLY A 29 6.54 -23.78 -20.58
N PHE A 30 5.78 -24.49 -19.75
CA PHE A 30 5.25 -23.95 -18.49
C PHE A 30 6.36 -23.36 -17.58
N SER A 31 7.60 -23.81 -17.76
CA SER A 31 8.80 -23.26 -17.13
C SER A 31 9.10 -21.81 -17.50
N GLU A 32 8.97 -21.40 -18.77
CA GLU A 32 9.17 -20.01 -19.19
C GLU A 32 8.06 -19.09 -18.64
N ILE A 33 6.84 -19.63 -18.48
CA ILE A 33 5.73 -18.89 -17.87
C ILE A 33 6.04 -18.62 -16.39
N LEU A 34 6.58 -19.61 -15.66
CA LEU A 34 6.95 -19.47 -14.26
C LEU A 34 8.11 -18.49 -14.04
N GLU A 35 9.15 -18.52 -14.89
CA GLU A 35 10.26 -17.56 -14.81
C GLU A 35 9.79 -16.12 -15.07
N SER A 36 8.92 -15.92 -16.06
CA SER A 36 8.31 -14.61 -16.30
C SER A 36 7.41 -14.13 -15.15
N PHE A 37 6.81 -15.07 -14.41
CA PHE A 37 5.98 -14.77 -13.23
C PHE A 37 6.84 -14.25 -12.07
N THR A 38 8.03 -14.82 -11.88
CA THR A 38 8.96 -14.41 -10.81
C THR A 38 9.63 -13.07 -11.08
N GLU A 39 9.99 -12.76 -12.34
CA GLU A 39 10.59 -11.46 -12.68
C GLU A 39 9.61 -10.29 -12.56
N THR A 40 8.30 -10.54 -12.74
CA THR A 40 7.28 -9.49 -12.61
C THR A 40 6.97 -9.15 -11.14
N PHE A 41 7.47 -9.94 -10.18
CA PHE A 41 7.09 -9.85 -8.76
C PHE A 41 7.96 -8.90 -7.92
N GLU A 42 9.08 -8.39 -8.45
CA GLU A 42 10.04 -7.61 -7.65
C GLU A 42 9.72 -6.11 -7.50
N SER A 43 8.61 -5.61 -8.03
CA SER A 43 8.33 -4.17 -7.95
C SER A 43 6.85 -3.85 -7.85
N TYR A 44 6.20 -4.10 -6.71
CA TYR A 44 5.13 -3.22 -6.21
C TYR A 44 4.89 -3.40 -4.69
N PRO A 45 5.13 -2.37 -3.86
CA PRO A 45 4.71 -2.38 -2.47
C PRO A 45 3.23 -1.98 -2.38
N GLY A 46 2.41 -2.88 -1.85
CA GLY A 46 1.09 -2.54 -1.33
C GLY A 46 -0.08 -2.84 -2.26
N SER A 47 -0.54 -4.09 -2.23
CA SER A 47 -1.95 -4.38 -2.51
C SER A 47 -2.55 -5.14 -1.33
N SER A 48 -3.69 -4.63 -0.91
CA SER A 48 -4.52 -5.08 0.20
C SER A 48 -4.91 -6.55 0.05
N THR A 49 -4.83 -7.25 1.16
CA THR A 49 -5.33 -8.60 1.44
C THR A 49 -6.77 -8.81 0.96
N TYR A 50 -6.92 -9.29 -0.26
CA TYR A 50 -7.96 -10.25 -0.61
C TYR A 50 -7.22 -11.55 -0.88
N SER A 51 -7.66 -12.65 -0.28
CA SER A 51 -6.95 -13.92 -0.39
C SER A 51 -6.87 -14.30 -1.86
N GLU A 52 -5.65 -14.36 -2.39
CA GLU A 52 -5.34 -14.57 -3.81
C GLU A 52 -6.06 -15.82 -4.39
N TRP A 53 -6.33 -16.81 -3.52
CA TRP A 53 -7.08 -18.03 -3.78
C TRP A 53 -8.58 -17.87 -4.03
N GLU A 54 -9.24 -16.84 -3.48
CA GLU A 54 -10.68 -16.63 -3.67
C GLU A 54 -10.96 -16.06 -5.07
N THR A 55 -10.04 -15.24 -5.59
CA THR A 55 -10.14 -14.62 -6.92
C THR A 55 -9.90 -15.62 -8.05
N ALA A 56 -9.20 -16.73 -7.79
CA ALA A 56 -8.91 -17.77 -8.76
C ALA A 56 -10.13 -18.68 -9.08
N LEU A 57 -11.17 -18.63 -8.23
CA LEU A 57 -12.41 -19.40 -8.40
C LEU A 57 -13.56 -18.57 -9.00
N ASP A 58 -13.40 -17.25 -9.10
CA ASP A 58 -14.37 -16.36 -9.73
C ASP A 58 -14.18 -16.40 -11.26
N PRO A 59 -15.22 -16.70 -12.07
CA PRO A 59 -15.15 -16.66 -13.53
C PRO A 59 -14.64 -15.33 -14.08
N LEU A 60 -14.86 -14.21 -13.38
CA LEU A 60 -14.33 -12.90 -13.79
C LEU A 60 -12.82 -12.80 -13.57
N GLY A 61 -12.33 -13.31 -12.43
CA GLY A 61 -10.90 -13.37 -12.12
C GLY A 61 -10.13 -14.26 -13.10
N LEU A 62 -10.71 -15.42 -13.45
CA LEU A 62 -10.17 -16.30 -14.48
C LEU A 62 -10.14 -15.63 -15.86
N ALA A 63 -11.24 -14.99 -16.28
CA ALA A 63 -11.33 -14.29 -17.55
C ALA A 63 -10.29 -13.14 -17.68
N GLN A 64 -10.00 -12.47 -16.57
CA GLN A 64 -8.95 -11.45 -16.49
C GLN A 64 -7.55 -12.07 -16.58
N MET A 65 -7.31 -13.23 -15.95
CA MET A 65 -6.03 -13.94 -15.99
C MET A 65 -5.69 -14.48 -17.39
N ILE A 66 -6.67 -15.02 -18.11
CA ILE A 66 -6.49 -15.51 -19.50
C ILE A 66 -6.50 -14.38 -20.54
N GLY A 67 -6.59 -13.11 -20.11
CA GLY A 67 -6.51 -11.93 -20.98
C GLY A 67 -7.75 -11.70 -21.83
N GLN A 68 -8.89 -12.34 -21.53
CA GLN A 68 -10.14 -12.12 -22.25
C GLN A 68 -10.82 -10.79 -21.88
N ILE A 69 -10.49 -10.23 -20.71
CA ILE A 69 -11.03 -8.97 -20.22
C ILE A 69 -9.86 -8.06 -19.82
N PRO A 70 -9.87 -6.76 -20.19
CA PRO A 70 -8.84 -5.83 -19.75
C PRO A 70 -8.80 -5.73 -18.22
N VAL A 71 -7.59 -5.72 -17.65
CA VAL A 71 -7.36 -5.56 -16.21
C VAL A 71 -7.77 -4.15 -15.79
N TYR A 72 -8.98 -4.02 -15.25
CA TYR A 72 -9.40 -2.79 -14.59
C TYR A 72 -8.70 -2.70 -13.24
N LYS A 73 -7.48 -2.13 -13.22
CA LYS A 73 -6.87 -1.65 -11.97
C LYS A 73 -7.82 -0.59 -11.42
N SER A 74 -8.64 -0.95 -10.43
CA SER A 74 -9.57 0.01 -9.85
C SER A 74 -8.76 1.04 -9.07
N GLY A 75 -8.39 2.11 -9.76
CA GLY A 75 -7.58 3.21 -9.27
C GLY A 75 -8.37 4.15 -8.38
N TYR A 76 -9.21 3.63 -7.47
CA TYR A 76 -9.78 4.47 -6.43
C TYR A 76 -8.64 4.89 -5.50
N LYS A 77 -8.10 6.08 -5.77
CA LYS A 77 -7.29 6.81 -4.80
C LYS A 77 -8.18 7.02 -3.58
N LYS A 78 -7.96 6.22 -2.53
CA LYS A 78 -8.52 6.51 -1.21
C LYS A 78 -7.98 7.86 -0.79
N TYR A 79 -8.79 8.90 -0.94
CA TYR A 79 -8.50 10.18 -0.33
C TYR A 79 -8.53 9.95 1.19
N VAL A 80 -7.35 9.82 1.79
CA VAL A 80 -7.21 9.82 3.24
C VAL A 80 -7.47 11.26 3.67
N THR A 81 -8.71 11.57 4.00
CA THR A 81 -9.06 12.83 4.65
C THR A 81 -8.40 12.82 6.03
N SER A 82 -7.23 13.46 6.14
CA SER A 82 -6.59 13.64 7.44
C SER A 82 -7.36 14.68 8.24
N PHE A 83 -8.24 14.25 9.13
CA PHE A 83 -8.84 15.16 10.10
C PHE A 83 -7.73 15.67 11.02
N LYS A 84 -7.53 17.00 11.05
CA LYS A 84 -6.60 17.63 12.01
C LYS A 84 -7.23 17.50 13.40
N ARG A 85 -6.64 16.64 14.24
CA ARG A 85 -7.09 16.43 15.62
C ARG A 85 -6.54 17.53 16.52
N THR A 86 -7.35 17.98 17.46
CA THR A 86 -6.91 18.90 18.52
C THR A 86 -5.93 18.18 19.45
N PRO A 87 -4.81 18.81 19.83
CA PRO A 87 -3.93 18.27 20.87
C PRO A 87 -4.66 18.08 22.19
N HIS A 88 -4.29 17.04 22.95
CA HIS A 88 -4.83 16.82 24.28
C HIS A 88 -4.28 17.87 25.26
N SER A 89 -5.10 18.27 26.23
CA SER A 89 -4.63 19.06 27.38
C SER A 89 -4.15 18.10 28.46
N PHE A 90 -2.87 18.19 28.82
CA PHE A 90 -2.24 17.28 29.77
C PHE A 90 -2.23 17.86 31.18
N THR A 91 -2.49 17.02 32.18
CA THR A 91 -2.06 17.27 33.56
C THR A 91 -0.54 17.08 33.67
N PRO A 92 0.12 17.64 34.70
CA PRO A 92 1.58 17.49 34.86
C PRO A 92 2.04 16.02 34.90
N GLU A 93 1.26 15.14 35.53
CA GLU A 93 1.54 13.70 35.56
C GLU A 93 1.42 13.06 34.16
N GLN A 94 0.45 13.50 33.35
CA GLN A 94 0.26 13.01 31.98
C GLN A 94 1.36 13.50 31.04
N SER A 95 1.90 14.71 31.23
CA SER A 95 3.03 15.19 30.43
C SER A 95 4.29 14.36 30.68
N GLU A 96 4.58 14.00 31.93
CA GLU A 96 5.72 13.13 32.26
C GLU A 96 5.54 11.72 31.66
N ALA A 97 4.33 11.18 31.74
CA ALA A 97 3.98 9.92 31.10
C ALA A 97 4.16 9.96 29.58
N PHE A 98 3.76 11.07 28.93
CA PHE A 98 3.90 11.28 27.50
C PHE A 98 5.37 11.39 27.08
N GLU A 99 6.19 12.15 27.80
CA GLU A 99 7.63 12.25 27.56
C GLU A 99 8.32 10.88 27.68
N SER A 100 7.97 10.11 28.71
CA SER A 100 8.50 8.77 28.92
C SER A 100 8.18 7.82 27.76
N LEU A 101 6.95 7.87 27.22
CA LEU A 101 6.53 7.00 26.11
C LEU A 101 7.13 7.46 24.76
N SER A 102 7.13 8.77 24.51
CA SER A 102 7.62 9.37 23.27
C SER A 102 9.12 9.13 23.03
N LYS A 103 9.91 8.96 24.11
CA LYS A 103 11.32 8.54 24.02
C LYS A 103 11.51 7.25 23.21
N TRP A 104 10.55 6.32 23.28
CA TRP A 104 10.66 5.00 22.66
C TRP A 104 9.87 4.87 21.35
N SER A 105 8.84 5.70 21.16
CA SER A 105 7.98 5.68 19.98
C SER A 105 8.05 7.00 19.21
N SER A 106 8.51 6.97 17.95
CA SER A 106 8.52 8.14 17.06
C SER A 106 7.15 8.48 16.48
N THR A 107 6.16 7.61 16.67
CA THR A 107 4.83 7.69 16.06
C THR A 107 3.81 8.46 16.92
N LEU A 108 4.13 8.73 18.18
CA LEU A 108 3.22 9.36 19.12
C LEU A 108 3.27 10.88 18.98
N THR A 109 2.12 11.49 18.69
CA THR A 109 1.95 12.95 18.57
C THR A 109 1.02 13.46 19.68
N ASN A 110 1.04 14.77 19.99
CA ASN A 110 0.20 15.33 21.07
C ASN A 110 -1.32 15.17 20.84
N SER A 111 -1.76 14.89 19.61
CA SER A 111 -3.16 14.69 19.23
C SER A 111 -3.48 13.22 18.90
N PHE A 112 -2.86 12.30 19.65
CA PHE A 112 -2.93 10.86 19.42
C PHE A 112 -4.34 10.28 19.58
N ASN A 113 -4.64 9.23 18.81
CA ASN A 113 -5.83 8.38 18.97
C ASN A 113 -5.49 7.10 19.78
N LYS A 114 -6.51 6.35 20.20
CA LYS A 114 -6.42 5.07 20.94
C LYS A 114 -5.53 4.06 20.22
N ILE A 115 -5.67 3.99 18.90
CA ILE A 115 -4.91 3.08 18.04
C ILE A 115 -3.43 3.45 18.06
N GLU A 116 -3.13 4.75 17.90
CA GLU A 116 -1.77 5.30 17.90
C GLU A 116 -1.10 5.14 19.28
N LEU A 117 -1.83 5.39 20.36
CA LEU A 117 -1.35 5.16 21.72
C LEU A 117 -1.01 3.67 21.94
N LYS A 118 -1.89 2.76 21.48
CA LYS A 118 -1.66 1.31 21.62
C LYS A 118 -0.49 0.83 20.75
N SER A 119 -0.32 1.37 19.55
CA SER A 119 0.82 1.03 18.70
C SER A 119 2.13 1.56 19.29
N ALA A 120 2.14 2.79 19.78
CA ALA A 120 3.29 3.40 20.45
C ALA A 120 3.69 2.60 21.70
N TYR A 121 2.71 2.20 22.51
CA TYR A 121 2.93 1.33 23.67
C TYR A 121 3.57 0.00 23.29
N ARG A 122 3.07 -0.68 22.24
CA ARG A 122 3.66 -1.94 21.77
C ARG A 122 5.11 -1.75 21.31
N GLN A 123 5.40 -0.68 20.59
CA GLN A 123 6.77 -0.34 20.17
C GLN A 123 7.68 -0.09 21.36
N ALA A 124 7.20 0.64 22.37
CA ALA A 124 7.94 0.92 23.59
C ALA A 124 8.20 -0.36 24.40
N LEU A 125 7.21 -1.27 24.50
CA LEU A 125 7.39 -2.56 25.17
C LEU A 125 8.49 -3.40 24.53
N LEU A 126 8.50 -3.52 23.20
CA LEU A 126 9.53 -4.31 22.51
C LEU A 126 10.95 -3.79 22.78
N LYS A 127 11.11 -2.47 22.93
CA LYS A 127 12.39 -1.83 23.21
C LYS A 127 12.80 -1.90 24.67
N THR A 128 11.85 -1.87 25.59
CA THR A 128 12.10 -1.85 27.04
C THR A 128 12.04 -3.24 27.67
N HIS A 129 11.62 -4.26 26.94
CA HIS A 129 11.50 -5.61 27.46
C HIS A 129 12.86 -6.15 27.93
N PRO A 130 12.95 -6.75 29.14
CA PRO A 130 14.20 -7.28 29.67
C PRO A 130 14.82 -8.36 28.77
N ASP A 131 14.00 -9.25 28.19
CA ASP A 131 14.49 -10.30 27.28
C ASP A 131 15.09 -9.77 25.97
N HIS A 132 14.79 -8.51 25.62
CA HIS A 132 15.37 -7.82 24.46
C HIS A 132 16.50 -6.86 24.84
N GLY A 133 17.05 -6.97 26.06
CA GLY A 133 18.14 -6.11 26.55
C GLY A 133 17.66 -4.78 27.15
N GLY A 134 16.37 -4.63 27.43
CA GLY A 134 15.81 -3.50 28.16
C GLY A 134 15.96 -3.59 29.67
N SER A 135 15.57 -2.53 30.39
CA SER A 135 15.54 -2.51 31.85
C SER A 135 14.14 -2.83 32.37
N SER A 136 14.06 -3.61 33.45
CA SER A 136 12.78 -3.90 34.12
C SER A 136 12.10 -2.61 34.62
N GLU A 137 12.89 -1.63 35.09
CA GLU A 137 12.37 -0.35 35.56
C GLU A 137 11.70 0.44 34.42
N SER A 138 12.35 0.50 33.25
CA SER A 138 11.79 1.21 32.10
C SER A 138 10.56 0.51 31.53
N PHE A 139 10.52 -0.82 31.58
CA PHE A 139 9.34 -1.61 31.23
C PHE A 139 8.14 -1.29 32.12
N LEU A 140 8.34 -1.28 33.44
CA LEU A 140 7.29 -0.92 34.40
C LEU A 140 6.81 0.52 34.24
N LEU A 141 7.75 1.45 34.03
CA LEU A 141 7.44 2.86 33.77
C LEU A 141 6.59 3.02 32.50
N THR A 142 6.95 2.31 31.42
CA THR A 142 6.22 2.33 30.14
C THR A 142 4.79 1.78 30.31
N LYS A 143 4.61 0.77 31.15
CA LYS A 143 3.27 0.26 31.48
C LYS A 143 2.45 1.28 32.25
N LYS A 144 3.03 1.91 33.28
CA LYS A 144 2.36 2.95 34.08
C LYS A 144 1.96 4.15 33.23
N SER A 145 2.86 4.64 32.37
CA SER A 145 2.57 5.78 31.51
C SER A 145 1.44 5.50 30.51
N TYR A 146 1.38 4.28 29.95
CA TYR A 146 0.26 3.87 29.11
C TYR A 146 -1.07 3.89 29.86
N GLU A 147 -1.12 3.41 31.10
CA GLU A 147 -2.35 3.40 31.91
C GLU A 147 -2.85 4.83 32.19
N ILE A 148 -1.94 5.75 32.51
CA ILE A 148 -2.25 7.18 32.71
C ILE A 148 -2.83 7.79 31.42
N LEU A 149 -2.14 7.62 30.28
CA LEU A 149 -2.55 8.21 29.00
C LEU A 149 -3.82 7.57 28.43
N ARG A 150 -4.10 6.31 28.77
CA ARG A 150 -5.32 5.62 28.35
C ARG A 150 -6.58 6.32 28.86
N SER A 151 -6.52 6.98 30.02
CA SER A 151 -7.66 7.72 30.57
C SER A 151 -8.10 8.92 29.71
N LEU A 152 -7.18 9.48 28.91
CA LEU A 152 -7.45 10.63 28.03
C LEU A 152 -8.28 10.25 26.80
N VAL A 153 -8.15 9.00 26.34
CA VAL A 153 -8.82 8.55 25.12
C VAL A 153 -10.05 7.75 25.48
N LYS A 154 -11.23 8.39 25.34
CA LYS A 154 -12.52 7.73 25.56
C LYS A 154 -12.67 6.52 24.65
N SER A 155 -13.28 5.47 25.21
CA SER A 155 -13.38 4.13 24.65
C SER A 155 -14.15 4.07 23.35
#